data_AF-A0A0G8ARH4-F1
#
_entry.id   AF-A0A0G8ARH4-F1
#
_cell.length_a   1.000
_cell.length_b   1.000
_cell.length_c   1.000
_cell.angle_alpha   90.00
_cell.angle_beta   90.00
_cell.angle_gamma   90.00
#
_symmetry.space_group_name_H-M   'P 1'
#
loop_
_entity.id
_entity.type
_entity.pdbx_description
1 polymer ?
#
loop_
_entity_poly.entity_id
_entity_poly.type
_entity_poly.pdbx_seq_one_letter_code
_entity_poly.pdbx_strand_id
1 'polypeptide(L)'
;LRSVPDPKGWEIGEALAECLLREDSGHGMHWPWNTVRDRRTPRASLPGADLVGFCRLDGAVWLTFGEVKTSSEVQAPPNVMSGSSGMRWQLEGSAKRLDIQRTLLQWLHTRCSHEPHRSMYEEAVGHFLESQGKRLLIVGVLIRDTQPNEADLQGRGQALALTLPAPTRVELFAWYLPVPVADWPALLREGSHDN
;
A
#
# COMPACT_ATOMS: atom_id res chain seq x y z
N LEU A 1 22.80 -23.86 -6.59
CA LEU A 1 21.58 -23.16 -6.14
C LEU A 1 21.95 -21.68 -5.93
N ARG A 2 21.34 -20.74 -6.66
CA ARG A 2 21.56 -19.31 -6.40
C ARG A 2 20.81 -18.97 -5.13
N SER A 3 21.51 -18.52 -4.09
CA SER A 3 20.88 -17.99 -2.88
C SER A 3 20.00 -16.81 -3.26
N VAL A 4 18.75 -16.79 -2.76
CA VAL A 4 17.91 -15.60 -2.85
C VAL A 4 18.60 -14.54 -1.98
N PRO A 5 18.88 -13.32 -2.50
CA PRO A 5 19.48 -12.27 -1.69
C PRO A 5 18.55 -11.89 -0.54
N ASP A 6 19.14 -11.50 0.60
CA ASP A 6 18.37 -11.02 1.75
C ASP A 6 17.47 -9.84 1.34
N PRO A 7 16.22 -9.78 1.83
CA PRO A 7 15.33 -8.67 1.53
C PRO A 7 15.90 -7.37 2.12
N LYS A 8 15.70 -6.27 1.41
CA LYS A 8 16.02 -4.92 1.87
C LYS A 8 14.95 -4.45 2.86
N GLY A 9 15.32 -3.51 3.74
CA GLY A 9 14.40 -2.99 4.75
C GLY A 9 13.09 -2.42 4.19
N TRP A 10 13.10 -1.80 3.01
CA TRP A 10 11.87 -1.31 2.38
C TRP A 10 10.94 -2.43 1.87
N GLU A 11 11.49 -3.56 1.41
CA GLU A 11 10.70 -4.74 1.00
C GLU A 11 10.01 -5.37 2.23
N ILE A 12 10.70 -5.37 3.37
CA ILE A 12 10.13 -5.80 4.65
C ILE A 12 9.05 -4.80 5.11
N GLY A 13 9.28 -3.49 4.93
CA GLY A 13 8.32 -2.44 5.25
C GLY A 13 7.02 -2.56 4.45
N GLU A 14 7.10 -2.87 3.15
CA GLU A 14 5.92 -3.19 2.32
C GLU A 14 5.15 -4.40 2.87
N ALA A 15 5.84 -5.50 3.17
CA ALA A 15 5.21 -6.68 3.74
C ALA A 15 4.57 -6.42 5.12
N LEU A 16 5.22 -5.59 5.96
CA LEU A 16 4.65 -5.15 7.23
C LEU A 16 3.38 -4.32 7.01
N ALA A 17 3.41 -3.36 6.09
CA ALA A 17 2.25 -2.51 5.77
C ALA A 17 1.05 -3.35 5.30
N GLU A 18 1.28 -4.37 4.46
CA GLU A 18 0.23 -5.29 4.02
C GLU A 18 -0.47 -6.00 5.18
N CYS A 19 0.31 -6.53 6.14
CA CYS A 19 -0.19 -7.23 7.31
C CYS A 19 -0.92 -6.28 8.25
N LEU A 20 -0.29 -5.15 8.58
CA LEU A 20 -0.85 -4.14 9.50
C LEU A 20 -2.15 -3.56 8.95
N LEU A 21 -2.25 -3.29 7.65
CA LEU A 21 -3.51 -2.84 7.06
C LEU A 21 -4.59 -3.92 7.11
N ARG A 22 -4.23 -5.20 6.99
CA ARG A 22 -5.20 -6.29 7.09
C ARG A 22 -5.74 -6.47 8.50
N GLU A 23 -4.89 -6.29 9.50
CA GLU A 23 -5.22 -6.60 10.89
C GLU A 23 -5.72 -5.36 11.66
N ASP A 24 -5.10 -4.20 11.44
CA ASP A 24 -5.24 -3.03 12.31
C ASP A 24 -5.92 -1.82 11.64
N SER A 25 -6.20 -1.85 10.33
CA SER A 25 -6.85 -0.70 9.67
C SER A 25 -8.31 -0.50 10.08
N GLY A 26 -8.93 -1.51 10.69
CA GLY A 26 -10.38 -1.54 10.95
C GLY A 26 -11.24 -1.85 9.72
N HIS A 27 -10.63 -2.00 8.54
CA HIS A 27 -11.30 -2.38 7.31
C HIS A 27 -11.02 -3.83 6.95
N GLY A 28 -12.00 -4.50 6.33
CA GLY A 28 -11.78 -5.81 5.73
C GLY A 28 -10.92 -5.69 4.47
N MET A 29 -9.61 -5.52 4.63
CA MET A 29 -8.65 -5.37 3.53
C MET A 29 -8.36 -6.73 2.89
N HIS A 30 -8.49 -6.79 1.57
CA HIS A 30 -8.29 -7.97 0.77
C HIS A 30 -7.31 -7.70 -0.35
N TRP A 31 -6.32 -8.56 -0.42
CA TRP A 31 -5.15 -8.36 -1.22
C TRP A 31 -4.97 -9.53 -2.20
N PRO A 32 -5.22 -9.35 -3.50
CA PRO A 32 -5.29 -10.45 -4.47
C PRO A 32 -3.91 -10.90 -4.98
N TRP A 33 -2.91 -10.99 -4.10
CA TRP A 33 -1.61 -11.61 -4.41
C TRP A 33 -1.58 -13.09 -4.09
N ASN A 34 -0.82 -13.84 -4.88
CA ASN A 34 -0.54 -15.23 -4.58
C ASN A 34 0.82 -15.30 -3.89
N THR A 35 0.82 -15.51 -2.57
CA THR A 35 2.03 -15.58 -1.72
C THR A 35 3.08 -16.58 -2.22
N VAL A 36 2.71 -17.58 -3.03
CA VAL A 36 3.63 -18.59 -3.59
C VAL A 36 4.19 -18.18 -4.96
N ARG A 37 3.41 -17.50 -5.80
CA ARG A 37 3.84 -17.07 -7.15
C ARG A 37 4.58 -15.72 -7.15
N ASP A 38 4.12 -14.76 -6.34
CA ASP A 38 4.70 -13.41 -6.33
C ASP A 38 6.05 -13.36 -5.58
N ARG A 39 6.36 -14.35 -4.72
CA ARG A 39 7.72 -14.62 -4.20
C ARG A 39 8.78 -14.82 -5.30
N ARG A 40 8.37 -15.16 -6.53
CA ARG A 40 9.29 -15.33 -7.67
C ARG A 40 9.55 -14.04 -8.45
N THR A 41 8.84 -12.94 -8.16
CA THR A 41 9.12 -11.63 -8.75
C THR A 41 9.32 -10.59 -7.65
N PRO A 42 10.39 -10.67 -6.83
CA PRO A 42 10.62 -9.77 -5.69
C PRO A 42 10.93 -8.32 -6.07
N ARG A 43 10.76 -7.92 -7.35
CA ARG A 43 11.48 -6.78 -7.93
C ARG A 43 10.67 -5.86 -8.83
N ALA A 44 9.38 -6.09 -8.98
CA ALA A 44 8.55 -5.20 -9.78
C ALA A 44 7.55 -4.53 -8.86
N SER A 45 7.79 -3.26 -8.54
CA SER A 45 6.70 -2.35 -8.16
C SER A 45 5.56 -2.59 -9.14
N LEU A 46 4.33 -2.73 -8.64
CA LEU A 46 3.16 -2.79 -9.52
C LEU A 46 3.15 -1.51 -10.36
N PRO A 47 2.44 -1.46 -11.49
CA PRO A 47 2.36 -0.25 -12.29
C PRO A 47 1.77 0.93 -11.48
N GLY A 48 2.64 1.69 -10.80
CA GLY A 48 2.35 2.93 -10.10
C GLY A 48 1.87 2.85 -8.65
N ALA A 49 1.85 1.68 -8.00
CA ALA A 49 1.43 1.54 -6.59
C ALA A 49 2.13 0.35 -5.90
N ASP A 50 2.32 0.43 -4.59
CA ASP A 50 2.89 -0.69 -3.81
C ASP A 50 1.78 -1.63 -3.35
N LEU A 51 0.60 -1.08 -3.04
CA LEU A 51 -0.57 -1.82 -2.55
C LEU A 51 -1.73 -1.70 -3.53
N VAL A 52 -2.30 -2.83 -3.93
CA VAL A 52 -3.46 -2.87 -4.85
C VAL A 52 -4.39 -3.99 -4.42
N GLY A 53 -5.62 -3.65 -4.08
CA GLY A 53 -6.61 -4.62 -3.63
C GLY A 53 -7.99 -4.02 -3.40
N PHE A 54 -8.66 -4.53 -2.38
CA PHE A 54 -10.03 -4.19 -2.06
C PHE A 54 -10.20 -3.96 -0.56
N CYS A 55 -11.19 -3.16 -0.18
CA CYS A 55 -11.62 -3.06 1.21
C CYS A 55 -13.15 -3.08 1.30
N ARG A 56 -13.68 -3.51 2.44
CA ARG A 56 -15.09 -3.30 2.79
C ARG A 56 -15.23 -2.00 3.58
N LEU A 57 -15.95 -1.03 3.02
CA LEU A 57 -16.17 0.28 3.60
C LEU A 57 -17.63 0.70 3.37
N ASP A 58 -18.30 1.10 4.45
CA ASP A 58 -19.73 1.48 4.46
C ASP A 58 -20.66 0.44 3.81
N GLY A 59 -20.37 -0.85 4.01
CA GLY A 59 -21.17 -1.95 3.49
C GLY A 59 -20.97 -2.27 2.01
N ALA A 60 -20.05 -1.59 1.32
CA ALA A 60 -19.69 -1.86 -0.08
C ALA A 60 -18.22 -2.26 -0.21
N VAL A 61 -17.87 -2.97 -1.29
CA VAL A 61 -16.48 -3.23 -1.65
C VAL A 61 -15.93 -2.06 -2.47
N TRP A 62 -14.79 -1.51 -2.03
CA TRP A 62 -14.07 -0.42 -2.68
C TRP A 62 -12.77 -0.94 -3.27
N LEU A 63 -12.33 -0.33 -4.38
CA LEU A 63 -10.97 -0.49 -4.87
C LEU A 63 -10.02 0.26 -3.94
N THR A 64 -8.89 -0.38 -3.61
CA THR A 64 -7.88 0.18 -2.72
C THR A 64 -6.54 0.25 -3.44
N PHE A 65 -5.96 1.44 -3.52
CA PHE A 65 -4.60 1.66 -4.02
C PHE A 65 -3.77 2.33 -2.93
N GLY A 66 -2.52 1.94 -2.81
CA GLY A 66 -1.66 2.52 -1.79
C GLY A 66 -0.19 2.52 -2.10
N GLU A 67 0.52 3.30 -1.31
CA GLU A 67 1.95 3.52 -1.38
C GLU A 67 2.54 3.33 0.01
N VAL A 68 3.67 2.62 0.08
CA VAL A 68 4.40 2.37 1.32
C VAL A 68 5.75 3.06 1.22
N LYS A 69 6.12 3.79 2.26
CA LYS A 69 7.47 4.33 2.42
C LYS A 69 8.06 3.82 3.72
N THR A 70 9.32 3.43 3.65
CA THR A 70 10.14 3.09 4.82
C THR A 70 11.23 4.13 4.95
N SER A 71 11.43 4.70 6.15
CA SER A 71 12.48 5.70 6.36
C SER A 71 13.01 5.71 7.80
N SER A 72 14.34 5.77 7.91
CA SER A 72 15.06 5.99 9.16
C SER A 72 15.51 7.43 9.39
N GLU A 73 15.05 8.37 8.58
CA GLU A 73 15.43 9.78 8.74
C GLU A 73 14.81 10.37 10.01
N VAL A 74 15.60 11.01 10.87
CA VAL A 74 15.10 11.58 12.14
C VAL A 74 14.10 12.73 11.91
N GLN A 75 14.20 13.45 10.79
CA GLN A 75 13.30 14.54 10.46
C GLN A 75 11.85 14.04 10.23
N ALA A 76 10.87 14.86 10.59
CA ALA A 76 9.45 14.61 10.41
C ALA A 76 8.77 15.79 9.68
N PRO A 77 8.19 15.59 8.49
CA PRO A 77 8.14 14.34 7.73
C PRO A 77 9.51 14.00 7.09
N PRO A 78 9.81 12.71 6.83
CA PRO A 78 11.02 12.31 6.13
C PRO A 78 10.98 12.71 4.64
N ASN A 79 12.13 12.79 3.98
CA ASN A 79 12.23 13.30 2.60
C ASN A 79 11.43 12.47 1.61
N VAL A 80 11.31 11.15 1.86
CA VAL A 80 10.50 10.20 1.07
C VAL A 80 9.02 10.56 0.99
N MET A 81 8.53 11.40 1.91
CA MET A 81 7.16 11.90 1.88
C MET A 81 7.00 13.07 0.90
N SER A 82 8.09 13.65 0.39
CA SER A 82 8.13 14.90 -0.39
C SER A 82 8.76 14.76 -1.78
N GLY A 83 8.59 15.79 -2.62
CA GLY A 83 9.09 15.83 -3.99
C GLY A 83 8.14 15.26 -5.05
N SER A 84 8.57 15.36 -6.32
CA SER A 84 7.84 14.92 -7.52
C SER A 84 7.74 13.40 -7.69
N SER A 85 8.44 12.65 -6.85
CA SER A 85 8.35 11.18 -6.72
C SER A 85 8.01 10.75 -5.29
N GLY A 86 7.58 11.69 -4.43
CA GLY A 86 7.21 11.39 -3.05
C GLY A 86 5.81 10.79 -2.96
N MET A 87 5.49 10.20 -1.80
CA MET A 87 4.21 9.50 -1.56
C MET A 87 2.98 10.30 -2.03
N ARG A 88 2.93 11.62 -1.76
CA ARG A 88 1.82 12.47 -2.20
C ARG A 88 1.57 12.38 -3.71
N TRP A 89 2.62 12.50 -4.52
CA TRP A 89 2.49 12.52 -5.98
C TRP A 89 1.99 11.16 -6.49
N GLN A 90 2.44 10.07 -5.87
CA GLN A 90 2.03 8.71 -6.23
C GLN A 90 0.58 8.44 -5.85
N LEU A 91 0.16 8.86 -4.65
CA LEU A 91 -1.23 8.75 -4.19
C LEU A 91 -2.18 9.62 -5.04
N GLU A 92 -1.83 10.88 -5.30
CA GLU A 92 -2.61 11.74 -6.19
C GLU A 92 -2.65 11.19 -7.63
N GLY A 93 -1.55 10.63 -8.11
CA GLY A 93 -1.46 9.94 -9.40
C GLY A 93 -2.44 8.79 -9.47
N SER A 94 -2.38 7.85 -8.52
CA SER A 94 -3.29 6.69 -8.46
C SER A 94 -4.77 7.10 -8.36
N ALA A 95 -5.06 8.22 -7.71
CA ALA A 95 -6.42 8.72 -7.56
C ALA A 95 -6.97 9.49 -8.76
N LYS A 96 -6.12 10.10 -9.61
CA LYS A 96 -6.56 11.04 -10.65
C LYS A 96 -6.18 10.66 -12.08
N ARG A 97 -5.12 9.86 -12.25
CA ARG A 97 -4.58 9.53 -13.56
C ARG A 97 -5.23 8.27 -14.13
N LEU A 98 -6.05 8.45 -15.15
CA LEU A 98 -6.77 7.36 -15.82
C LEU A 98 -5.84 6.30 -16.42
N ASP A 99 -4.64 6.68 -16.86
CA ASP A 99 -3.65 5.74 -17.40
C ASP A 99 -3.09 4.81 -16.31
N ILE A 100 -2.80 5.36 -15.11
CA ILE A 100 -2.40 4.56 -13.94
C ILE A 100 -3.55 3.66 -13.53
N GLN A 101 -4.75 4.23 -13.31
CA GLN A 101 -5.93 3.47 -12.89
C GLN A 101 -6.26 2.33 -13.86
N ARG A 102 -6.22 2.59 -15.17
CA ARG A 102 -6.46 1.55 -16.19
C ARG A 102 -5.45 0.42 -16.07
N THR A 103 -4.18 0.74 -15.86
CA THR A 103 -3.13 -0.27 -15.74
C THR A 103 -3.33 -1.12 -14.48
N LEU A 104 -3.67 -0.50 -13.35
CA LEU A 104 -4.00 -1.18 -12.10
C LEU A 104 -5.24 -2.08 -12.23
N LEU A 105 -6.29 -1.60 -12.91
CA LEU A 105 -7.51 -2.37 -13.18
C LEU A 105 -7.24 -3.59 -14.07
N GLN A 106 -6.44 -3.44 -15.13
CA GLN A 106 -6.05 -4.56 -16.00
C GLN A 106 -5.23 -5.60 -15.25
N TRP A 107 -4.34 -5.15 -14.38
CA TRP A 107 -3.56 -6.00 -13.50
C TRP A 107 -4.45 -6.79 -12.54
N LEU A 108 -5.42 -6.11 -11.90
CA LEU A 108 -6.41 -6.73 -11.01
C LEU A 108 -7.29 -7.73 -11.74
N HIS A 109 -7.77 -7.39 -12.94
CA HIS A 109 -8.62 -8.26 -13.75
C HIS A 109 -7.96 -9.62 -14.00
N THR A 110 -6.68 -9.61 -14.35
CA THR A 110 -5.92 -10.84 -14.62
C THR A 110 -5.86 -11.74 -13.37
N ARG A 111 -5.68 -11.15 -12.19
CA ARG A 111 -5.54 -11.85 -10.91
C ARG A 111 -6.86 -12.30 -10.30
N CYS A 112 -7.92 -11.52 -10.50
CA CYS A 112 -9.25 -11.75 -9.93
C CYS A 112 -10.21 -12.39 -10.93
N SER A 113 -9.68 -12.99 -12.00
CA SER A 113 -10.47 -13.68 -13.03
C SER A 113 -11.23 -14.90 -12.51
N HIS A 114 -10.85 -15.40 -11.33
CA HIS A 114 -11.42 -16.58 -10.69
C HIS A 114 -11.67 -16.31 -9.19
N GLU A 115 -12.49 -17.16 -8.58
CA GLU A 115 -12.67 -17.15 -7.13
C GLU A 115 -11.33 -17.35 -6.39
N PRO A 116 -11.16 -16.78 -5.18
CA PRO A 116 -12.19 -16.16 -4.34
C PRO A 116 -12.40 -14.65 -4.54
N HIS A 117 -11.61 -14.00 -5.41
CA HIS A 117 -11.61 -12.53 -5.52
C HIS A 117 -12.49 -11.97 -6.64
N ARG A 118 -13.11 -12.85 -7.44
CA ARG A 118 -13.90 -12.45 -8.61
C ARG A 118 -15.09 -11.56 -8.23
N SER A 119 -15.88 -11.98 -7.24
CA SER A 119 -17.04 -11.22 -6.76
C SER A 119 -16.66 -9.83 -6.24
N MET A 120 -15.60 -9.75 -5.43
CA MET A 120 -15.05 -8.47 -4.93
C MET A 120 -14.58 -7.57 -6.07
N TYR A 121 -13.89 -8.12 -7.06
CA TYR A 121 -13.43 -7.37 -8.22
C TYR A 121 -14.61 -6.80 -9.02
N GLU A 122 -15.62 -7.62 -9.34
CA GLU A 122 -16.80 -7.20 -10.09
C GLU A 122 -17.57 -6.10 -9.37
N GLU A 123 -17.79 -6.24 -8.05
CA GLU A 123 -18.46 -5.22 -7.22
C GLU A 123 -17.65 -3.91 -7.17
N ALA A 124 -16.37 -3.98 -6.81
CA ALA A 124 -15.52 -2.80 -6.64
C ALA A 124 -15.33 -2.04 -7.95
N VAL A 125 -15.11 -2.75 -9.06
CA VAL A 125 -14.96 -2.12 -10.38
C VAL A 125 -16.28 -1.55 -10.88
N GLY A 126 -17.41 -2.23 -10.65
CA GLY A 126 -18.74 -1.68 -10.96
C GLY A 126 -18.94 -0.32 -10.29
N HIS A 127 -18.71 -0.26 -8.99
CA HIS A 127 -18.79 0.96 -8.19
C HIS A 127 -17.79 2.04 -8.61
N PHE A 128 -16.57 1.66 -8.97
CA PHE A 128 -15.58 2.58 -9.52
C PHE A 128 -16.07 3.21 -10.83
N LEU A 129 -16.60 2.40 -11.77
CA LEU A 129 -17.11 2.89 -13.05
C LEU A 129 -18.35 3.78 -12.87
N GLU A 130 -19.30 3.38 -12.03
CA GLU A 130 -20.50 4.17 -11.68
C GLU A 130 -20.15 5.56 -11.12
N SER A 131 -19.08 5.62 -10.32
CA SER A 131 -18.56 6.87 -9.76
C SER A 131 -17.68 7.69 -10.71
N GLN A 132 -17.56 7.28 -11.98
CA GLN A 132 -16.66 7.87 -12.96
C GLN A 132 -15.18 7.87 -12.51
N GLY A 133 -14.76 6.77 -11.88
CA GLY A 133 -13.39 6.53 -11.46
C GLY A 133 -13.00 7.16 -10.13
N LYS A 134 -13.96 7.47 -9.26
CA LYS A 134 -13.75 8.23 -8.02
C LYS A 134 -14.07 7.45 -6.74
N ARG A 135 -14.65 6.25 -6.81
CA ARG A 135 -14.89 5.40 -5.64
C ARG A 135 -13.65 4.55 -5.39
N LEU A 136 -12.69 5.18 -4.73
CA LEU A 136 -11.39 4.62 -4.36
C LEU A 136 -11.14 4.86 -2.87
N LEU A 137 -10.48 3.89 -2.22
CA LEU A 137 -9.73 4.13 -1.01
C LEU A 137 -8.24 4.27 -1.37
N ILE A 138 -7.66 5.41 -1.02
CA ILE A 138 -6.24 5.69 -1.21
C ILE A 138 -5.54 5.53 0.15
N VAL A 139 -4.55 4.64 0.23
CA VAL A 139 -3.85 4.36 1.49
C VAL A 139 -2.39 4.76 1.38
N GLY A 140 -1.91 5.58 2.31
CA GLY A 140 -0.48 5.86 2.47
C GLY A 140 0.04 5.24 3.75
N VAL A 141 1.12 4.47 3.66
CA VAL A 141 1.75 3.86 4.84
C VAL A 141 3.17 4.33 4.98
N LEU A 142 3.51 4.90 6.13
CA LEU A 142 4.87 5.24 6.51
C LEU A 142 5.35 4.31 7.61
N ILE A 143 6.39 3.52 7.34
CA ILE A 143 7.06 2.69 8.33
C ILE A 143 8.35 3.38 8.78
N ARG A 144 8.55 3.46 10.09
CA ARG A 144 9.62 4.21 10.75
C ARG A 144 10.30 3.34 11.80
N ASP A 145 11.58 3.60 12.05
CA ASP A 145 12.34 3.12 13.21
C ASP A 145 12.73 4.29 14.16
N THR A 146 11.98 5.39 14.08
CA THR A 146 12.16 6.61 14.88
C THR A 146 11.07 6.74 15.95
N GLN A 147 11.15 7.78 16.77
CA GLN A 147 10.05 8.13 17.68
C GLN A 147 8.80 8.58 16.90
N PRO A 148 7.58 8.26 17.38
CA PRO A 148 6.33 8.74 16.79
C PRO A 148 6.24 10.25 16.69
N ASN A 149 5.77 10.76 15.54
CA ASN A 149 5.56 12.19 15.35
C ASN A 149 4.40 12.46 14.37
N GLU A 150 3.36 13.14 14.85
CA GLU A 150 2.18 13.47 14.04
C GLU A 150 2.50 14.29 12.77
N ALA A 151 3.58 15.08 12.80
CA ALA A 151 4.03 15.88 11.67
C ALA A 151 4.41 15.03 10.44
N ASP A 152 4.71 13.73 10.62
CA ASP A 152 5.01 12.80 9.54
C ASP A 152 3.88 12.74 8.49
N LEU A 153 2.62 12.82 8.95
CA LEU A 153 1.45 12.63 8.10
C LEU A 153 0.49 13.82 8.10
N GLN A 154 0.46 14.66 9.13
CA GLN A 154 -0.56 15.70 9.28
C GLN A 154 -0.68 16.61 8.06
N GLY A 155 0.43 17.21 7.63
CA GLY A 155 0.43 18.09 6.46
C GLY A 155 0.08 17.37 5.16
N ARG A 156 0.33 16.05 5.08
CA ARG A 156 -0.02 15.21 3.93
C ARG A 156 -1.49 14.87 3.90
N GLY A 157 -2.08 14.50 5.03
CA GLY A 157 -3.51 14.24 5.16
C GLY A 157 -4.32 15.47 4.77
N GLN A 158 -3.95 16.64 5.29
CA GLN A 158 -4.60 17.91 4.95
C GLN A 158 -4.52 18.23 3.45
N ALA A 159 -3.33 18.07 2.85
CA ALA A 159 -3.15 18.34 1.42
C ALA A 159 -3.96 17.39 0.54
N LEU A 160 -3.99 16.09 0.85
CA LEU A 160 -4.74 15.10 0.07
C LEU A 160 -6.25 15.28 0.24
N ALA A 161 -6.73 15.59 1.44
CA ALA A 161 -8.15 15.86 1.69
C ALA A 161 -8.70 17.02 0.84
N LEU A 162 -7.86 18.03 0.55
CA LEU A 162 -8.24 19.17 -0.30
C LEU A 162 -8.19 18.86 -1.80
N THR A 163 -7.41 17.87 -2.22
CA THR A 163 -7.13 17.64 -3.65
C THR A 163 -7.85 16.45 -4.24
N LEU A 164 -8.28 15.47 -3.43
CA LEU A 164 -8.92 14.26 -3.93
C LEU A 164 -10.44 14.47 -4.16
N PRO A 165 -10.99 14.01 -5.29
CA PRO A 165 -12.40 14.20 -5.60
C PRO A 165 -13.28 13.25 -4.79
N ALA A 166 -14.43 13.72 -4.30
CA ALA A 166 -15.43 12.81 -3.74
C ALA A 166 -15.96 11.83 -4.81
N PRO A 167 -16.27 10.57 -4.47
CA PRO A 167 -16.25 9.97 -3.12
C PRO A 167 -14.90 9.35 -2.72
N THR A 168 -13.77 9.65 -3.38
CA THR A 168 -12.45 9.10 -3.03
C THR A 168 -12.16 9.41 -1.57
N ARG A 169 -11.71 8.39 -0.83
CA ARG A 169 -11.23 8.53 0.54
C ARG A 169 -9.73 8.34 0.59
N VAL A 170 -9.11 8.95 1.59
CA VAL A 170 -7.70 8.78 1.89
C VAL A 170 -7.52 8.43 3.35
N GLU A 171 -6.69 7.44 3.61
CA GLU A 171 -6.25 7.07 4.95
C GLU A 171 -4.73 6.98 4.97
N LEU A 172 -4.12 7.61 5.97
CA LEU A 172 -2.68 7.63 6.14
C LEU A 172 -2.33 7.01 7.48
N PHE A 173 -1.38 6.10 7.47
CA PHE A 173 -0.94 5.38 8.66
C PHE A 173 0.57 5.53 8.82
N ALA A 174 1.02 5.75 10.05
CA ALA A 174 2.42 5.72 10.41
C ALA A 174 2.63 4.66 11.50
N TRP A 175 3.48 3.68 11.23
CA TRP A 175 3.89 2.67 12.20
C TRP A 175 5.36 2.83 12.54
N TYR A 176 5.66 2.79 13.84
CA TYR A 176 6.97 3.02 14.40
C TYR A 176 7.44 1.74 15.09
N LEU A 177 8.50 1.14 14.58
CA LEU A 177 9.10 -0.06 15.14
C LEU A 177 10.29 0.31 16.04
N PRO A 178 10.51 -0.41 17.15
CA PRO A 178 11.61 -0.14 18.07
C PRO A 178 12.98 -0.66 17.58
N VAL A 179 13.04 -1.19 16.35
CA VAL A 179 14.23 -1.80 15.76
C VAL A 179 14.62 -1.04 14.50
N PRO A 180 15.91 -0.68 14.32
CA PRO A 180 16.39 -0.05 13.10
C PRO A 180 16.04 -0.84 11.84
N VAL A 181 15.63 -0.15 10.78
CA VAL A 181 15.30 -0.73 9.46
C VAL A 181 16.46 -1.56 8.92
N ALA A 182 17.71 -1.17 9.21
CA ALA A 182 18.91 -1.88 8.82
C ALA A 182 19.03 -3.29 9.42
N ASP A 183 18.40 -3.52 10.57
CA ASP A 183 18.52 -4.77 11.34
C ASP A 183 17.38 -5.76 11.03
N TRP A 184 16.30 -5.31 10.37
CA TRP A 184 15.15 -6.16 10.06
C TRP A 184 15.50 -7.43 9.25
N PRO A 185 16.39 -7.41 8.24
CA PRO A 185 16.74 -8.63 7.52
C PRO A 185 17.40 -9.69 8.42
N ALA A 186 18.13 -9.26 9.45
CA ALA A 186 18.75 -10.19 10.40
C ALA A 186 17.70 -10.88 11.28
N LEU A 187 16.70 -10.13 11.76
CA LEU A 187 15.61 -10.68 12.59
C LEU A 187 14.80 -11.75 11.87
N LEU A 188 14.60 -11.61 10.56
CA LEU A 188 13.90 -12.63 9.76
C LEU A 188 14.67 -13.97 9.71
N ARG A 189 15.99 -13.96 9.86
CA ARG A 189 16.81 -15.19 9.89
C ARG A 189 16.67 -15.93 11.21
N GLU A 190 16.68 -15.20 12.31
CA GLU A 190 16.61 -15.79 13.66
C GLU A 190 15.26 -16.45 13.90
N GLY A 191 14.15 -15.83 13.46
CA GLY A 191 12.81 -16.45 13.54
C GLY A 191 12.60 -17.66 12.63
N SER A 192 13.52 -17.94 11.69
CA SER A 192 13.44 -19.10 10.78
C SER A 192 14.08 -20.37 11.36
N HIS A 193 14.83 -20.27 12.46
CA HIS A 193 15.56 -21.38 13.07
C HIS A 193 14.85 -22.05 14.25
N ASP A 194 13.74 -21.48 14.73
CA ASP A 194 12.95 -22.00 15.85
C ASP A 194 11.67 -22.76 15.42
N ASN A 195 11.66 -23.41 14.24
CA ASN A 195 10.55 -24.26 13.78
C ASN A 195 11.02 -25.59 13.18
#